data_AF-A0A2U9PEX6-F1
#
_entry.id   AF-A0A2U9PEX6-F1
#
_cell.length_a   1.000
_cell.length_b   1.000
_cell.length_c   1.000
_cell.angle_alpha   90.00
_cell.angle_beta   90.00
_cell.angle_gamma   90.00
#
_symmetry.space_group_name_H-M   'P 1'
#
loop_
_entity.id
_entity.type
_entity.pdbx_description
1 polymer ?
#
loop_
_entity_poly.entity_id
_entity_poly.type
_entity_poly.pdbx_seq_one_letter_code
_entity_poly.pdbx_strand_id
1 'polypeptide(L)' 'MRRIGVPPVERGSTGGGNCPDIFELADGNFAVIGTEATDSLDPDLPADASRADYERIVVITRETLIRAKADIPDA' A
#
# COMPACT_ATOMS: atom_id res chain seq x y z
N MET A 1 -10.88 -10.76 3.50
CA MET A 1 -9.66 -9.94 3.64
C MET A 1 -8.53 -10.85 4.09
N ARG A 2 -7.47 -10.97 3.29
CA ARG A 2 -6.29 -11.80 3.53
C ARG A 2 -5.06 -10.91 3.44
N ARG A 3 -4.15 -10.95 4.42
CA ARG A 3 -2.88 -10.20 4.32
C ARG A 3 -2.01 -10.82 3.23
N ILE A 4 -1.30 -9.99 2.47
CA ILE A 4 -0.25 -10.41 1.55
C ILE A 4 1.11 -9.88 2.00
N GLY A 5 2.14 -10.70 1.82
CA GLY A 5 3.47 -10.49 2.38
C GLY A 5 3.52 -10.68 3.90
N VAL A 6 4.63 -10.26 4.49
CA VAL A 6 4.85 -10.40 5.94
C VAL A 6 4.16 -9.27 6.74
N PRO A 7 3.74 -9.50 7.99
CA PRO A 7 3.23 -8.43 8.86
C PRO A 7 4.25 -7.31 9.11
N PRO A 8 3.80 -6.07 9.42
CA PRO A 8 4.69 -4.93 9.72
C PRO A 8 5.71 -5.20 10.83
N VAL A 9 5.31 -5.93 11.88
CA VAL A 9 6.19 -6.28 13.02
C VAL A 9 7.38 -7.14 12.59
N GLU A 10 7.18 -8.02 11.59
CA GLU A 10 8.25 -8.85 11.02
C GLU A 10 9.16 -8.08 10.06
N ARG A 11 8.77 -6.87 9.67
CA ARG A 11 9.57 -5.90 8.89
C ARG A 11 10.24 -4.83 9.76
N GLY A 12 10.23 -5.00 11.08
CA GLY A 12 10.86 -4.04 12.00
C GLY A 12 10.02 -2.81 12.33
N SER A 13 8.70 -2.82 12.06
CA SER A 13 7.79 -1.83 12.65
C SER A 13 7.69 -2.08 14.15
N THR A 14 8.45 -1.30 14.93
CA THR A 14 8.61 -1.48 16.38
C THR A 14 7.79 -0.48 17.20
N GLY A 15 7.20 0.53 16.56
CA GLY A 15 6.43 1.60 17.22
C GLY A 15 4.97 1.27 17.54
N GLY A 16 4.56 0.00 17.48
CA GLY A 16 3.16 -0.42 17.65
C GLY A 16 2.24 -0.09 16.47
N GLY A 17 2.78 0.48 15.39
CA GLY A 17 2.05 0.75 14.16
C GLY A 17 1.89 -0.51 13.31
N ASN A 18 0.64 -0.85 12.96
CA ASN A 18 0.31 -1.92 12.02
C ASN A 18 0.43 -1.48 10.55
N CYS A 19 1.22 -0.45 10.25
CA CYS A 19 1.44 0.08 8.90
C CYS A 19 2.94 0.18 8.55
N PRO A 20 3.28 0.22 7.26
CA PRO A 20 2.41 -0.04 6.10
C PRO A 20 2.04 -1.54 5.96
N ASP A 21 0.89 -1.83 5.36
CA ASP A 21 0.36 -3.19 5.18
C ASP A 21 -0.51 -3.32 3.91
N ILE A 22 -0.68 -4.54 3.41
CA ILE A 22 -1.47 -4.80 2.20
C ILE A 22 -2.35 -6.04 2.40
N PHE A 23 -3.60 -5.93 1.96
CA PHE A 23 -4.57 -7.02 2.04
C PHE A 23 -5.28 -7.23 0.71
N GLU A 24 -5.44 -8.49 0.33
CA GLU A 24 -6.35 -8.92 -0.72
C GLU A 24 -7.79 -9.01 -0.16
N LEU A 25 -8.73 -8.46 -0.90
CA LEU A 25 -10.16 -8.41 -0.59
C LEU A 25 -10.89 -9.60 -1.22
N ALA A 26 -12.14 -9.84 -0.81
CA ALA A 26 -12.88 -11.02 -1.25
C ALA A 26 -13.25 -11.00 -2.74
N ASP A 27 -13.25 -9.82 -3.35
CA ASP A 27 -13.51 -9.56 -4.77
C ASP A 27 -12.22 -9.54 -5.62
N GLY A 28 -11.07 -9.85 -5.02
CA GLY A 28 -9.76 -9.82 -5.69
C GLY A 28 -9.09 -8.45 -5.74
N ASN A 29 -9.74 -7.39 -5.22
CA ASN A 29 -9.12 -6.07 -5.09
C ASN A 29 -8.11 -6.04 -3.94
N PHE A 30 -7.30 -4.98 -3.87
CA PHE A 30 -6.32 -4.81 -2.79
C PHE A 30 -6.61 -3.56 -1.96
N ALA A 31 -6.55 -3.70 -0.64
CA ALA A 31 -6.49 -2.59 0.30
C ALA A 31 -5.04 -2.33 0.71
N VAL A 32 -4.60 -1.08 0.60
CA VAL A 32 -3.25 -0.64 0.94
C VAL A 32 -3.31 0.35 2.09
N ILE A 33 -2.54 0.09 3.15
CA ILE A 33 -2.41 0.97 4.32
C ILE A 33 -1.00 1.54 4.31
N GLY A 34 -0.90 2.88 4.35
CA GLY A 34 0.36 3.61 4.33
C GLY A 34 0.22 5.00 4.91
N THR A 35 1.24 5.83 4.72
CA THR A 35 1.19 7.24 5.08
C THR A 35 0.40 8.00 4.04
N GLU A 36 -0.67 8.68 4.44
CA GLU A 36 -1.42 9.59 3.57
C GLU A 36 -0.52 10.74 3.12
N ALA A 37 -0.50 11.02 1.82
CA ALA A 37 0.42 11.98 1.21
C ALA A 37 -0.18 12.73 0.01
N THR A 38 -1.52 12.80 -0.08
CA THR A 38 -2.22 13.38 -1.23
C THR A 38 -1.77 14.81 -1.49
N ASP A 39 -1.85 15.70 -0.49
CA ASP A 39 -1.52 17.13 -0.67
C ASP A 39 -0.10 17.36 -1.19
N SER A 40 0.84 16.47 -0.81
CA SER A 40 2.24 16.57 -1.23
C SER A 40 2.53 15.97 -2.60
N LEU A 41 1.78 14.96 -3.04
CA LEU A 41 2.10 14.18 -4.24
C LEU A 41 1.15 14.46 -5.41
N ASP A 42 -0.08 14.90 -5.14
CA ASP A 42 -1.09 15.22 -6.16
C ASP A 42 -0.57 16.26 -7.18
N PRO A 43 0.16 17.34 -6.78
CA PRO A 43 0.76 18.28 -7.73
C PRO A 43 1.91 17.70 -8.57
N ASP A 44 2.52 16.61 -8.12
CA ASP A 44 3.70 15.97 -8.74
C ASP A 44 3.32 14.74 -9.57
N LEU A 45 2.03 14.42 -9.70
CA LEU A 45 1.58 13.31 -10.53
C LEU A 45 1.99 13.54 -12.01
N PRO A 46 2.42 12.48 -12.71
CA PRO A 46 2.70 12.58 -14.14
C PRO A 46 1.42 12.94 -14.91
N ALA A 47 1.59 13.51 -16.11
CA ALA A 47 0.48 14.06 -16.89
C ALA A 47 -0.61 13.05 -17.28
N ASP A 48 -0.33 11.75 -17.22
CA ASP A 48 -1.24 10.65 -17.50
C ASP A 48 -1.83 9.99 -16.24
N ALA A 49 -1.53 10.51 -15.05
CA ALA A 49 -2.10 10.06 -13.78
C ALA A 49 -2.97 11.16 -13.17
N SER A 50 -4.08 10.75 -12.59
CA SER A 50 -4.96 11.65 -11.84
C SER A 50 -5.68 10.86 -10.75
N ARG A 51 -6.36 11.61 -9.89
CA ARG A 51 -7.08 11.09 -8.74
C ARG A 51 -8.44 11.81 -8.66
N ALA A 52 -9.50 11.09 -8.32
CA ALA A 52 -10.81 11.66 -8.03
C ALA A 52 -10.89 12.18 -6.58
N ASP A 53 -11.82 13.09 -6.27
CA ASP A 53 -11.93 13.73 -4.94
C ASP A 53 -12.03 12.76 -3.75
N TYR A 54 -12.58 11.57 -3.97
CA TYR A 54 -12.76 10.53 -2.95
C TYR A 54 -11.56 9.57 -2.80
N GLU A 55 -10.60 9.63 -3.72
CA GLU A 55 -9.39 8.80 -3.66
C GLU A 55 -8.30 9.50 -2.82
N ARG A 56 -7.29 8.75 -2.36
CA ARG A 56 -6.15 9.28 -1.60
C ARG A 56 -4.86 8.64 -2.10
N ILE A 57 -3.78 9.42 -2.10
CA ILE A 57 -2.44 8.90 -2.35
C ILE A 57 -1.87 8.44 -1.00
N VAL A 58 -1.51 7.17 -0.92
CA VAL A 58 -0.84 6.59 0.25
C VAL A 58 0.54 6.07 -0.13
N VAL A 59 1.51 6.31 0.75
CA VAL A 59 2.89 5.87 0.57
C VAL A 59 3.15 4.65 1.45
N ILE A 60 3.66 3.59 0.83
CA ILE A 60 4.19 2.40 1.51
C ILE A 60 5.69 2.27 1.24
N THR A 61 6.40 1.54 2.10
CA THR A 61 7.83 1.31 1.87
C THR A 61 8.05 0.32 0.71
N ARG A 62 9.20 0.44 0.05
CA ARG A 62 9.64 -0.52 -0.97
C ARG A 62 9.67 -1.96 -0.42
N GLU A 63 10.12 -2.15 0.82
CA GLU A 63 10.18 -3.48 1.43
C GLU A 63 8.79 -4.10 1.54
N THR A 64 7.76 -3.34 1.95
CA THR A 64 6.37 -3.81 2.01
C THR A 64 5.93 -4.43 0.69
N LEU A 65 6.15 -3.72 -0.42
CA LEU A 65 5.73 -4.19 -1.74
C LEU A 65 6.54 -5.39 -2.22
N ILE A 66 7.87 -5.39 -2.00
CA ILE A 66 8.72 -6.54 -2.37
C ILE A 66 8.28 -7.81 -1.63
N ARG A 67 7.96 -7.70 -0.33
CA ARG A 67 7.53 -8.84 0.47
C ARG A 67 6.15 -9.35 0.06
N ALA A 68 5.29 -8.50 -0.48
CA ALA A 68 3.98 -8.89 -1.01
C ALA A 68 4.08 -9.66 -2.33
N LYS A 69 5.16 -9.49 -3.11
CA LYS A 69 5.31 -10.06 -4.45
C LYS A 69 5.03 -11.57 -4.52
N ALA A 70 5.50 -12.35 -3.55
CA ALA A 70 5.34 -13.80 -3.57
C ALA A 70 3.87 -14.27 -3.49
N ASP A 71 2.97 -13.41 -2.99
CA ASP A 71 1.54 -13.68 -2.87
C ASP A 71 0.70 -13.05 -3.99
N ILE A 72 1.32 -12.23 -4.84
CA ILE A 72 0.67 -11.59 -5.99
C ILE A 72 0.88 -12.51 -7.20
N PRO A 73 -0.21 -13.00 -7.85
CA PRO A 73 -0.09 -13.83 -9.04
C PRO A 73 0.71 -13.12 -10.14
N ASP A 74 1.56 -13.88 -10.86
CA ASP A 74 2.10 -13.42 -12.14
C ASP A 74 0.97 -13.31 -13.18
N ALA A 75 1.16 -12.45 -14.17
CA ALA A 75 0.19 -12.17 -15.25
C ALA A 75 -0.06 -13.37 -16.18
#